data_AF-A0A527A4U8-F1
#
_entry.id   AF-A0A527A4U8-F1
#
_cell.length_a   1.000
_cell.length_b   1.000
_cell.length_c   1.000
_cell.angle_alpha   90.00
_cell.angle_beta   90.00
_cell.angle_gamma   90.00
#
_symmetry.space_group_name_H-M   'P 1'
#
loop_
_entity.id
_entity.type
_entity.pdbx_description
1 polymer ?
#
loop_
_entity_poly.entity_id
_entity_poly.type
_entity_poly.pdbx_seq_one_letter_code
_entity_poly.pdbx_strand_id
1 'polypeptide(L)' 'MQKVARNFFTLAVFYALAGMALGLQMAISKDHAQMPTHAHIMVAGWLMSAVFAFFYHLFPAVAEKTLATVHFWL' A
#
# COMPACT_ATOMS: atom_id res chain seq x y z
N MET A 1 2.03 -17.43 -3.29
CA MET A 1 2.04 -16.04 -3.79
C MET A 1 3.43 -15.73 -4.29
N GLN A 2 3.55 -15.12 -5.48
CA GLN A 2 4.83 -14.65 -6.03
C GLN A 2 5.51 -13.66 -5.06
N LYS A 3 6.85 -13.64 -5.01
CA LYS A 3 7.61 -12.87 -4.01
C LYS A 3 7.24 -11.38 -4.02
N VAL A 4 7.14 -10.77 -5.21
CA VAL A 4 6.78 -9.36 -5.39
C VAL A 4 5.33 -9.09 -4.97
N ALA A 5 4.38 -9.92 -5.40
CA ALA A 5 2.97 -9.79 -5.03
C ALA A 5 2.77 -9.84 -3.52
N ARG A 6 3.45 -10.78 -2.84
CA ARG A 6 3.41 -10.87 -1.37
C ARG A 6 3.96 -9.62 -0.71
N ASN A 7 5.09 -9.09 -1.20
CA ASN A 7 5.71 -7.91 -0.61
C ASN A 7 4.79 -6.68 -0.71
N PHE A 8 4.19 -6.43 -1.88
CA PHE A 8 3.21 -5.36 -2.06
C PHE A 8 1.98 -5.55 -1.16
N PHE A 9 1.49 -6.79 -0.99
CA PHE A 9 0.36 -7.05 -0.12
C PHE A 9 0.68 -6.76 1.34
N THR A 10 1.85 -7.19 1.81
CA THR A 10 2.34 -6.88 3.16
C THR A 10 2.45 -5.37 3.37
N LEU A 11 3.02 -4.64 2.40
CA LEU A 11 3.15 -3.18 2.46
C LEU A 11 1.78 -2.49 2.51
N ALA A 12 0.82 -2.98 1.72
CA ALA A 12 -0.55 -2.51 1.75
C ALA A 12 -1.10 -2.62 3.18
N VAL A 13 -1.07 -3.79 3.79
CA VAL A 13 -1.60 -4.01 5.16
C VAL A 13 -0.99 -3.02 6.16
N PHE A 14 0.31 -2.78 6.10
CA PHE A 14 0.96 -1.80 6.97
C PHE A 14 0.44 -0.37 6.75
N TYR A 15 0.31 0.08 5.49
CA TYR A 15 -0.25 1.40 5.19
C TYR A 15 -1.72 1.52 5.58
N ALA A 16 -2.52 0.47 5.44
CA ALA A 16 -3.91 0.46 5.89
C ALA A 16 -3.99 0.68 7.40
N LEU A 17 -3.20 -0.07 8.17
CA LEU A 17 -3.17 0.06 9.64
C LEU A 17 -2.70 1.45 10.07
N ALA A 18 -1.62 1.95 9.47
CA ALA A 18 -1.10 3.29 9.76
C ALA A 18 -2.11 4.39 9.38
N GLY A 19 -2.74 4.29 8.21
CA GLY A 19 -3.74 5.23 7.72
C GLY A 19 -4.99 5.26 8.59
N MET A 20 -5.52 4.09 8.99
CA MET A 20 -6.64 3.98 9.91
C MET A 20 -6.31 4.53 11.29
N ALA A 21 -5.13 4.25 11.84
CA ALA A 21 -4.69 4.79 13.11
C ALA A 21 -4.61 6.34 13.09
N LEU A 22 -4.03 6.91 12.03
CA LEU A 22 -3.99 8.37 11.84
C LEU A 22 -5.39 8.96 11.69
N GLY A 23 -6.27 8.32 10.90
CA GLY A 23 -7.66 8.73 10.72
C GLY A 23 -8.43 8.75 12.05
N LEU A 24 -8.26 7.71 12.86
CA LEU A 24 -8.87 7.62 14.18
C LEU A 24 -8.35 8.72 15.12
N GLN A 25 -7.03 8.97 15.11
CA GLN A 25 -6.43 10.03 15.92
C GLN A 25 -7.00 11.41 15.55
N MET A 26 -7.11 11.73 14.26
CA MET A 26 -7.71 12.99 13.80
C MET A 26 -9.19 13.11 14.21
N ALA A 27 -9.94 12.00 14.14
CA ALA A 27 -11.35 11.98 14.51
C ALA A 27 -11.57 12.20 16.01
N ILE A 28 -10.69 11.66 16.86
CA ILE A 28 -10.72 11.81 18.33
C ILE A 28 -10.28 13.22 18.73
N SER A 29 -9.16 13.72 18.19
CA SER A 29 -8.60 15.03 18.56
C SER A 29 -9.34 16.21 17.93
N LYS A 30 -10.12 15.98 16.87
CA LYS A 30 -10.72 16.99 15.98
C LYS A 30 -9.70 17.84 15.20
N ASP A 31 -8.42 17.54 15.31
CA ASP A 31 -7.38 18.17 14.52
C ASP A 31 -7.19 17.41 13.20
N HIS A 32 -7.44 18.11 12.09
CA HIS A 32 -7.36 17.56 10.73
C HIS A 32 -6.15 18.09 9.94
N ALA A 33 -5.15 18.67 10.62
CA ALA A 33 -3.93 19.18 9.96
C ALA A 33 -3.20 18.10 9.13
N GLN A 34 -3.35 16.82 9.51
CA GLN A 34 -2.75 15.67 8.82
C GLN A 34 -3.69 15.00 7.81
N MET A 35 -4.82 15.64 7.44
CA MET A 35 -5.76 15.09 6.44
C MET A 35 -5.07 14.76 5.10
N PRO A 36 -4.18 15.60 4.55
CA PRO A 36 -3.45 15.25 3.32
C PRO A 36 -2.59 14.00 3.51
N THR A 37 -1.86 13.89 4.63
CA THR A 37 -1.02 12.73 4.96
C THR A 37 -1.87 11.46 5.04
N HIS A 38 -3.00 11.51 5.73
CA HIS A 38 -3.94 10.39 5.82
C HIS A 38 -4.46 9.95 4.45
N ALA A 39 -4.87 10.91 3.60
CA ALA A 39 -5.37 10.61 2.27
C ALA A 39 -4.31 9.93 1.39
N HIS A 40 -3.07 10.42 1.41
CA HIS A 40 -1.97 9.81 0.63
C HIS A 40 -1.59 8.43 1.16
N ILE A 41 -1.59 8.22 2.48
CA ILE A 41 -1.36 6.88 3.07
C ILE A 41 -2.46 5.90 2.63
N MET A 42 -3.73 6.31 2.63
CA MET A 42 -4.84 5.44 2.26
C MET A 42 -4.90 5.15 0.75
N VAL A 43 -4.59 6.13 -0.10
CA VAL A 43 -4.66 5.96 -1.56
C VAL A 43 -3.34 5.46 -2.15
N ALA A 44 -2.25 6.22 -2.01
CA ALA A 44 -0.97 5.85 -2.60
C ALA A 44 -0.29 4.70 -1.83
N GLY A 45 -0.40 4.69 -0.50
CA GLY A 45 0.14 3.60 0.32
C GLY A 45 -0.69 2.33 0.21
N TRP A 46 -1.88 2.33 0.82
CA TRP A 46 -2.75 1.16 0.93
C TRP A 46 -3.33 0.71 -0.40
N LEU A 47 -4.13 1.57 -1.06
CA LEU A 47 -4.91 1.16 -2.23
C LEU A 47 -4.02 0.77 -3.41
N MET A 48 -3.01 1.57 -3.75
CA MET A 48 -2.11 1.24 -4.87
C MET A 48 -1.27 -0.01 -4.60
N SER A 49 -0.70 -0.17 -3.39
CA SER A 49 0.04 -1.38 -3.04
C SER A 49 -0.83 -2.64 -3.13
N ALA A 50 -2.09 -2.56 -2.69
CA ALA A 50 -3.04 -3.67 -2.82
C ALA A 50 -3.30 -4.00 -4.29
N VAL A 51 -3.54 -2.98 -5.13
CA VAL A 51 -3.73 -3.16 -6.59
C VAL A 51 -2.52 -3.82 -7.23
N PHE A 52 -1.30 -3.39 -6.91
CA PHE A 52 -0.06 -4.00 -7.44
C PHE A 52 0.12 -5.44 -6.96
N ALA A 53 -0.21 -5.74 -5.70
CA ALA A 53 -0.19 -7.10 -5.18
C ALA A 53 -1.12 -8.01 -5.99
N PHE A 54 -2.37 -7.58 -6.22
CA PHE A 54 -3.32 -8.35 -7.04
C PHE A 54 -2.87 -8.48 -8.49
N PHE A 55 -2.34 -7.40 -9.09
CA PHE A 55 -1.80 -7.44 -10.44
C PHE A 55 -0.69 -8.49 -10.58
N TYR A 56 0.34 -8.44 -9.74
CA TYR A 56 1.43 -9.43 -9.79
C TYR A 56 1.01 -10.84 -9.36
N HIS A 57 -0.09 -10.98 -8.62
CA HIS A 57 -0.67 -12.28 -8.33
C HIS A 57 -1.37 -12.88 -9.56
N LEU A 58 -2.13 -12.06 -10.30
CA LEU A 58 -2.89 -12.48 -11.49
C LEU A 58 -2.00 -12.70 -12.72
N PHE A 59 -0.89 -11.98 -12.83
CA PHE A 59 0.05 -12.05 -13.95
C PHE A 59 1.42 -12.61 -13.52
N PRO A 60 1.53 -13.92 -13.21
CA PRO A 60 2.75 -14.52 -12.65
C PRO A 60 3.97 -14.38 -13.59
N ALA A 61 3.78 -14.48 -14.91
CA ALA A 61 4.86 -14.33 -15.89
C ALA A 61 5.51 -12.93 -15.87
N VAL A 62 4.76 -11.89 -15.46
CA VAL A 62 5.27 -10.53 -15.29
C VAL A 62 5.95 -10.36 -13.93
N ALA A 63 5.42 -11.02 -12.90
CA ALA A 63 5.96 -10.98 -11.54
C ALA A 63 7.36 -11.61 -11.41
N GLU A 64 7.73 -12.51 -12.32
CA GLU A 64 9.06 -13.14 -12.37
C GLU A 64 10.14 -12.26 -13.02
N LYS A 65 9.76 -11.15 -13.65
CA LYS A 65 10.72 -10.24 -14.30
C LYS A 65 11.45 -9.37 -13.27
N THR A 66 12.71 -9.05 -13.56
CA THR A 66 13.53 -8.13 -12.75
C THR A 66 12.86 -6.77 -12.56
N LEU A 67 12.13 -6.30 -13.59
CA LEU A 67 11.37 -5.05 -13.54
C LEU A 67 10.31 -5.03 -12.42
N ALA A 68 9.69 -6.17 -12.11
CA ALA A 68 8.73 -6.26 -11.01
C ALA A 68 9.40 -6.07 -9.64
N THR A 69 10.64 -6.54 -9.50
CA THR A 69 11.43 -6.31 -8.28
C THR A 69 11.89 -4.87 -8.19
N VAL A 70 12.30 -4.25 -9.30
CA VAL A 70 12.65 -2.82 -9.34
C VAL A 70 11.45 -1.95 -8.99
N HIS A 71 10.28 -2.24 -9.56
CA HIS A 71 9.04 -1.52 -9.25
C HIS A 71 8.66 -1.61 -7.77
N PHE A 72 8.94 -2.72 -7.09
CA PHE A 72 8.68 -2.82 -5.66
C PHE A 72 9.54 -1.88 -4.80
N TRP A 73 10.76 -1.56 -5.24
CA TRP A 73 11.72 -0.76 -4.47
C TRP A 73 11.75 0.72 -4.82
N LEU A 74 11.24 1.09 -6.00
CA LEU A 74 11.13 2.47 -6.48
C LEU A 74 9.86 3.12 -5.92
#